data_AF-A0A100HKC5-F1
#
_entry.id   AF-A0A100HKC5-F1
#
_cell.length_a   1.000
_cell.length_b   1.000
_cell.length_c   1.000
_cell.angle_alpha   90.00
_cell.angle_beta   90.00
_cell.angle_gamma   90.00
#
_symmetry.space_group_name_H-M   'P 1'
#
loop_
_entity.id
_entity.type
_entity.pdbx_description
1 polymer ?
#
loop_
_entity_poly.entity_id
_entity_poly.type
_entity_poly.pdbx_seq_one_letter_code
_entity_poly.pdbx_strand_id
1 'polypeptide(L)'
;MSDPPLPHRAPPETRRRELLARGQHAGRRARMWMSPGLGVKRWLALFVICTLIGAVGVLHFTWTGPLHFTATRWILWVNALIRPEVMPLYVGGVVLMLLALFGALWSIMMLNRSVLRGTGTAPEQAVDLMYQNRHLSRGPRIVTLGGGTGMSNLLTGLRVHTGNTTAIVTVADDGGSSGRLRQSLDMIAPGDLTDCYAALSDSPVMARLLLHRFARGDGIQGHTFGNLMLATLSEQEGSLSDAMLDIHEVLRIRGRVYPAATQPPTLVAHLTDGRTVRGESQFATQVSPSRIDHVTLDPPDLPALPEVVQAIRDADQIVLGPGSLYTSIIPALLVPAVAQALRQTPAPLIYVASLMTEPGETDDLTLEAHVQAITRHLGRTPDCVLVNNAVPPRDVIARYAAEGAHLLSLSGASRDLRGRSVILPLLHPGQARHDPAALAQALLYAAPRRDQTT
;
A
#
# COMPACT_ATOMS: atom_id res chain seq x y z
N MET A 1 -29.66 -39.54 -36.64
CA MET A 1 -30.27 -38.21 -36.41
C MET A 1 -31.01 -38.28 -35.10
N SER A 2 -30.44 -37.70 -34.05
CA SER A 2 -31.05 -37.56 -32.74
C SER A 2 -31.00 -36.07 -32.39
N ASP A 3 -32.19 -35.49 -32.19
CA ASP A 3 -32.36 -34.06 -31.89
C ASP A 3 -31.69 -33.64 -30.57
N PRO A 4 -31.19 -32.40 -30.46
CA PRO A 4 -30.65 -31.89 -29.21
C PRO A 4 -31.81 -31.48 -28.26
N PRO A 5 -31.61 -31.59 -26.93
CA PRO A 5 -32.67 -31.27 -25.97
C PRO A 5 -32.81 -29.75 -25.78
N LEU A 6 -34.06 -29.30 -25.61
CA LEU A 6 -34.41 -27.91 -25.31
C LEU A 6 -33.87 -27.44 -23.95
N PRO A 7 -33.47 -26.16 -23.79
CA PRO A 7 -32.95 -25.66 -22.52
C PRO A 7 -34.06 -25.54 -21.46
N HIS A 8 -33.84 -26.15 -20.30
CA HIS A 8 -34.69 -26.03 -19.12
C HIS A 8 -34.88 -24.56 -18.69
N ARG A 9 -36.14 -24.10 -18.67
CA ARG A 9 -36.52 -22.82 -18.07
C ARG A 9 -36.39 -22.91 -16.54
N ALA A 10 -35.60 -22.02 -15.95
CA ALA A 10 -35.47 -21.90 -14.49
C ALA A 10 -36.84 -21.61 -13.81
N PRO A 11 -37.08 -22.15 -12.61
CA PRO A 11 -38.36 -22.00 -11.91
C PRO A 11 -38.68 -20.53 -11.54
N PRO A 12 -39.96 -20.15 -11.43
CA PRO A 12 -40.38 -18.75 -11.25
C PRO A 12 -39.88 -18.08 -9.96
N GLU A 13 -39.56 -18.85 -8.93
CA GLU A 13 -39.07 -18.32 -7.64
C GLU A 13 -37.62 -17.83 -7.67
N THR A 14 -36.73 -18.48 -8.44
CA THR A 14 -35.34 -18.02 -8.61
C THR A 14 -35.31 -16.70 -9.39
N ARG A 15 -36.18 -16.55 -10.39
CA ARG A 15 -36.35 -15.29 -11.12
C ARG A 15 -36.83 -14.15 -10.24
N ARG A 16 -37.74 -14.43 -9.29
CA ARG A 16 -38.25 -13.43 -8.33
C ARG A 16 -37.18 -13.01 -7.30
N ARG A 17 -36.35 -13.95 -6.82
CA ARG A 17 -35.21 -13.66 -5.93
C ARG A 17 -34.11 -12.87 -6.65
N GLU A 18 -33.81 -13.18 -7.91
CA GLU A 18 -32.87 -12.39 -8.73
C GLU A 18 -33.37 -10.97 -9.01
N LEU A 19 -34.67 -10.79 -9.27
CA LEU A 19 -35.26 -9.46 -9.48
C LEU A 19 -35.24 -8.62 -8.20
N LEU A 20 -35.51 -9.23 -7.04
CA LEU A 20 -35.43 -8.56 -5.74
C LEU A 20 -33.98 -8.19 -5.38
N ALA A 21 -33.01 -9.07 -5.64
CA ALA A 21 -31.58 -8.78 -5.45
C ALA A 21 -31.12 -7.64 -6.39
N ARG A 22 -31.51 -7.65 -7.67
CA ARG A 22 -31.21 -6.56 -8.62
C ARG A 22 -31.81 -5.22 -8.20
N GLY A 23 -33.02 -5.21 -7.65
CA GLY A 23 -33.66 -4.00 -7.10
C GLY A 23 -32.94 -3.44 -5.87
N GLN A 24 -32.48 -4.32 -4.97
CA GLN A 24 -31.69 -3.93 -3.80
C GLN A 24 -30.31 -3.38 -4.19
N HIS A 25 -29.65 -3.98 -5.19
CA HIS A 25 -28.40 -3.45 -5.74
C HIS A 25 -28.58 -2.07 -6.41
N ALA A 26 -29.67 -1.85 -7.15
CA ALA A 26 -29.98 -0.54 -7.75
C ALA A 26 -30.21 0.56 -6.71
N GLY A 27 -30.95 0.27 -5.63
CA GLY A 27 -31.16 1.20 -4.52
C GLY A 27 -29.87 1.53 -3.76
N ARG A 28 -28.99 0.53 -3.58
CA ARG A 28 -27.67 0.71 -2.97
C ARG A 28 -26.73 1.54 -3.87
N ARG A 29 -26.78 1.33 -5.19
CA ARG A 29 -26.05 2.11 -6.21
C ARG A 29 -26.42 3.59 -6.21
N ALA A 30 -27.71 3.92 -6.22
CA ALA A 30 -28.17 5.32 -6.16
C ALA A 30 -27.77 6.00 -4.85
N ARG A 31 -27.84 5.28 -3.72
CA ARG A 31 -27.40 5.79 -2.41
C ARG A 31 -25.89 6.00 -2.30
N MET A 32 -25.06 5.21 -2.99
CA MET A 32 -23.60 5.38 -2.98
C MET A 32 -23.15 6.62 -3.76
N TRP A 33 -23.77 6.94 -4.90
CA TRP A 33 -23.54 8.22 -5.60
C TRP A 33 -24.02 9.43 -4.78
N MET A 34 -25.01 9.21 -3.92
CA MET A 34 -25.50 10.19 -2.94
C MET A 34 -24.82 10.06 -1.56
N SER A 35 -23.72 9.34 -1.42
CA SER A 35 -22.99 9.28 -0.14
C SER A 35 -22.29 10.63 0.13
N PRO A 36 -22.25 11.10 1.39
CA PRO A 36 -21.48 12.29 1.76
C PRO A 36 -19.99 12.07 1.47
N GLY A 37 -19.34 13.01 0.78
CA GLY A 37 -17.88 13.01 0.59
C GLY A 37 -17.36 12.87 -0.86
N LEU A 38 -18.17 12.43 -1.82
CA LEU A 38 -17.77 12.29 -3.23
C LEU A 38 -17.79 13.62 -4.03
N GLY A 39 -18.33 14.70 -3.47
CA GLY A 39 -18.39 16.03 -4.14
C GLY A 39 -19.41 16.14 -5.29
N VAL A 40 -19.89 15.01 -5.83
CA VAL A 40 -20.87 14.93 -6.93
C VAL A 40 -22.12 15.76 -6.66
N LYS A 41 -22.60 15.82 -5.41
CA LYS A 41 -23.78 16.62 -5.03
C LYS A 41 -23.62 18.12 -5.31
N ARG A 42 -22.44 18.67 -5.05
CA ARG A 42 -22.17 20.11 -5.25
C ARG A 42 -22.14 20.44 -6.74
N TRP A 43 -21.52 19.57 -7.54
CA TRP A 43 -21.46 19.72 -8.99
C TRP A 43 -22.81 19.47 -9.68
N LEU A 44 -23.59 18.49 -9.20
CA LEU A 44 -24.94 18.25 -9.68
C LEU A 44 -25.87 19.43 -9.34
N ALA A 45 -25.78 19.97 -8.13
CA ALA A 45 -26.54 21.16 -7.73
C ALA A 45 -26.14 22.37 -8.59
N LEU A 46 -24.83 22.60 -8.79
CA LEU A 46 -24.34 23.65 -9.68
C LEU A 46 -24.85 23.46 -11.11
N PHE A 47 -24.81 22.24 -11.64
CA PHE A 47 -25.33 21.94 -12.98
C PHE A 47 -26.83 22.26 -13.09
N VAL A 48 -27.64 21.85 -12.11
CA VAL A 48 -29.08 22.15 -12.10
C VAL A 48 -29.30 23.67 -12.04
N ILE A 49 -28.57 24.39 -11.18
CA ILE A 49 -28.66 25.86 -11.08
C ILE A 49 -28.28 26.51 -12.41
N CYS A 50 -27.14 26.15 -13.00
CA CYS A 50 -26.68 26.69 -14.28
C CYS A 50 -27.66 26.37 -15.42
N THR A 51 -28.27 25.18 -15.41
CA THR A 51 -29.28 24.79 -16.41
C THR A 51 -30.54 25.63 -16.28
N LEU A 52 -31.01 25.89 -15.06
CA LEU A 52 -32.16 26.76 -14.80
C LEU A 52 -31.87 28.20 -15.21
N ILE A 53 -30.71 28.74 -14.84
CA ILE A 53 -30.27 30.09 -15.27
C ILE A 53 -30.18 30.16 -16.79
N GLY A 54 -29.60 29.15 -17.44
CA GLY A 54 -29.51 29.05 -18.89
C GLY A 54 -30.88 29.01 -19.55
N ALA A 55 -31.83 28.23 -19.00
CA ALA A 55 -33.20 28.17 -19.50
C ALA A 55 -33.90 29.52 -19.40
N VAL A 56 -33.76 30.23 -18.28
CA VAL A 56 -34.29 31.59 -18.09
C VAL A 56 -33.64 32.58 -19.05
N GLY A 57 -32.32 32.49 -19.26
CA GLY A 57 -31.59 33.32 -20.22
C GLY A 57 -32.03 33.10 -21.66
N VAL A 58 -32.21 31.84 -22.08
CA VAL A 58 -32.74 31.49 -23.40
C VAL A 58 -34.17 32.00 -23.55
N LEU A 59 -35.01 31.85 -22.52
CA LEU A 59 -36.38 32.38 -22.53
C LEU A 59 -36.38 33.91 -22.69
N HIS A 60 -35.56 34.63 -21.93
CA HIS A 60 -35.44 36.08 -22.04
C HIS A 60 -34.97 36.50 -23.44
N PHE A 61 -33.90 35.87 -23.95
CA PHE A 61 -33.33 36.18 -25.27
C PHE A 61 -34.30 35.86 -26.42
N THR A 62 -35.02 34.76 -26.33
CA THR A 62 -36.03 34.41 -27.34
C THR A 62 -37.27 35.28 -27.24
N TRP A 63 -37.62 35.81 -26.05
CA TRP A 63 -38.77 36.70 -25.89
C TRP A 63 -38.49 38.14 -26.33
N THR A 64 -37.30 38.69 -26.04
CA THR A 64 -36.96 40.09 -26.33
C THR A 64 -36.07 40.27 -27.55
N GLY A 65 -35.48 39.19 -28.08
CA GLY A 65 -34.50 39.23 -29.16
C GLY A 65 -35.06 38.92 -30.55
N PRO A 66 -34.19 38.89 -31.57
CA PRO A 66 -34.56 38.70 -32.98
C PRO A 66 -35.14 37.31 -33.30
N LEU A 67 -34.97 36.34 -32.39
CA LEU A 67 -35.52 34.99 -32.51
C LEU A 67 -36.97 34.85 -31.99
N HIS A 68 -37.62 35.94 -31.57
CA HIS A 68 -38.99 35.89 -31.07
C HIS A 68 -39.97 35.23 -32.04
N PHE A 69 -39.88 35.55 -33.33
CA PHE A 69 -40.76 34.97 -34.34
C PHE A 69 -40.55 33.45 -34.51
N THR A 70 -39.29 32.99 -34.49
CA THR A 70 -38.98 31.56 -34.61
C THR A 70 -39.42 30.81 -33.37
N ALA A 71 -39.12 31.33 -32.17
CA ALA A 71 -39.56 30.74 -30.91
C ALA A 71 -41.08 30.60 -30.81
N THR A 72 -41.83 31.64 -31.21
CA THR A 72 -43.30 31.61 -31.26
C THR A 72 -43.82 30.51 -32.18
N ARG A 73 -43.22 30.33 -33.36
CA ARG A 73 -43.58 29.25 -34.30
C ARG A 73 -43.38 27.86 -33.69
N TRP A 74 -42.27 27.65 -32.98
CA TRP A 74 -42.00 26.38 -32.29
C TRP A 74 -43.01 26.12 -31.17
N ILE A 75 -43.36 27.14 -30.37
CA ILE A 75 -44.37 27.02 -29.30
C ILE A 75 -45.73 26.64 -29.88
N LEU A 76 -46.16 27.31 -30.96
CA LEU A 76 -47.42 27.00 -31.63
C LEU A 76 -47.44 25.58 -32.23
N TRP A 77 -46.31 25.14 -32.79
CA TRP A 77 -46.15 23.77 -33.29
C TRP A 77 -46.27 22.73 -32.17
N VAL A 78 -45.65 22.98 -31.00
CA VAL A 78 -45.80 22.11 -29.83
C VAL A 78 -47.24 22.10 -29.32
N ASN A 79 -47.89 23.28 -29.25
CA ASN A 79 -49.29 23.38 -28.82
C ASN A 79 -50.23 22.63 -29.75
N ALA A 80 -49.96 22.57 -31.05
CA ALA A 80 -50.76 21.81 -32.01
C ALA A 80 -50.72 20.29 -31.77
N LEU A 81 -49.68 19.79 -31.08
CA LEU A 81 -49.58 18.38 -30.68
C LEU A 81 -50.43 18.05 -29.44
N ILE A 82 -50.89 19.07 -28.71
CA ILE A 82 -51.64 18.92 -27.46
C ILE A 82 -53.10 19.29 -27.73
N ARG A 83 -54.02 18.36 -27.48
CA ARG A 83 -55.46 18.66 -27.53
C ARG A 83 -55.88 19.37 -26.22
N PRO A 84 -56.28 20.65 -26.26
CA PRO A 84 -56.59 21.42 -25.05
C PRO A 84 -57.78 20.85 -24.26
N GLU A 85 -58.69 20.16 -24.96
CA GLU A 85 -59.87 19.48 -24.38
C GLU A 85 -59.49 18.29 -23.48
N VAL A 86 -58.32 17.68 -23.71
CA VAL A 86 -57.84 16.50 -22.97
C VAL A 86 -56.80 16.90 -21.93
N MET A 87 -55.98 17.91 -22.22
CA MET A 87 -54.91 18.34 -21.33
C MET A 87 -54.65 19.84 -21.44
N PRO A 88 -54.66 20.59 -20.33
CA PRO A 88 -54.32 22.02 -20.35
C PRO A 88 -52.89 22.26 -20.86
N LEU A 89 -52.69 23.33 -21.62
CA LEU A 89 -51.40 23.64 -22.26
C LEU A 89 -50.23 23.77 -21.26
N TYR A 90 -50.48 24.30 -20.06
CA TYR A 90 -49.45 24.42 -19.02
C TYR A 90 -48.95 23.05 -18.54
N VAL A 91 -49.80 22.02 -18.52
CA VAL A 91 -49.42 20.65 -18.18
C VAL A 91 -48.46 20.10 -19.25
N GLY A 92 -48.68 20.44 -20.52
CA GLY A 92 -47.79 20.07 -21.63
C GLY A 92 -46.40 20.69 -21.49
N GLY A 93 -46.34 21.96 -21.11
CA GLY A 93 -45.08 22.64 -20.79
C GLY A 93 -44.32 21.97 -19.64
N VAL A 94 -45.02 21.59 -18.56
CA VAL A 94 -44.42 20.87 -17.43
C VAL A 94 -43.87 19.51 -17.85
N VAL A 95 -44.61 18.74 -18.66
CA VAL A 95 -44.16 17.44 -19.17
C VAL A 95 -42.90 17.58 -20.03
N LEU A 96 -42.87 18.57 -20.94
CA LEU A 96 -41.70 18.83 -21.78
C LEU A 96 -40.48 19.25 -20.95
N MET A 97 -40.69 20.10 -19.94
CA MET A 97 -39.64 20.52 -19.01
C MET A 97 -39.06 19.33 -18.22
N LEU A 98 -39.92 18.45 -17.71
CA LEU A 98 -39.48 17.24 -17.00
C LEU A 98 -38.74 16.27 -17.93
N LEU A 99 -39.20 16.10 -19.17
CA LEU A 99 -38.54 15.27 -20.18
C LEU A 99 -37.14 15.82 -20.52
N ALA A 100 -37.02 17.14 -20.69
CA ALA A 100 -35.75 17.82 -20.96
C ALA A 100 -34.78 17.68 -19.78
N LEU A 101 -35.25 17.89 -18.54
CA LEU A 101 -34.46 17.71 -17.33
C LEU A 101 -34.01 16.25 -17.18
N PHE A 102 -34.90 15.29 -17.42
CA PHE A 102 -34.57 13.87 -17.40
C PHE A 102 -33.53 13.53 -18.46
N GLY A 103 -33.69 14.00 -19.70
CA GLY A 103 -32.73 13.80 -20.78
C GLY A 103 -31.35 14.40 -20.48
N ALA A 104 -31.29 15.60 -19.88
CA ALA A 104 -30.04 16.23 -19.46
C ALA A 104 -29.33 15.43 -18.36
N LEU A 105 -30.07 15.00 -17.33
CA LEU A 105 -29.53 14.15 -16.26
C LEU A 105 -29.07 12.79 -16.79
N TRP A 106 -29.86 12.18 -17.68
CA TRP A 106 -29.52 10.91 -18.32
C TRP A 106 -28.27 11.03 -19.19
N SER A 107 -28.13 12.12 -19.93
CA SER A 107 -26.96 12.42 -20.76
C SER A 107 -25.69 12.50 -19.91
N ILE A 108 -25.72 13.23 -18.79
CA ILE A 108 -24.59 13.32 -17.86
C ILE A 108 -24.25 11.95 -17.26
N MET A 109 -25.26 11.19 -16.83
CA MET A 109 -25.04 9.85 -16.32
C MET A 109 -24.40 8.93 -17.37
N MET A 110 -24.83 9.04 -18.63
CA MET A 110 -24.27 8.27 -19.74
C MET A 110 -22.86 8.71 -20.10
N LEU A 111 -22.56 10.00 -20.08
CA LEU A 111 -21.22 10.55 -20.34
C LEU A 111 -20.23 10.12 -19.26
N ASN A 112 -20.62 10.20 -17.99
CA ASN A 112 -19.81 9.68 -16.89
C ASN A 112 -19.57 8.17 -17.05
N ARG A 113 -20.60 7.42 -17.45
CA ARG A 113 -20.49 5.98 -17.69
C ARG A 113 -19.59 5.65 -18.89
N SER A 114 -19.58 6.47 -19.95
CA SER A 114 -18.72 6.25 -21.11
C SER A 114 -17.25 6.53 -20.79
N VAL A 115 -16.97 7.59 -20.02
CA VAL A 115 -15.60 7.91 -19.55
C VAL A 115 -15.06 6.80 -18.65
N LEU A 116 -15.88 6.29 -17.71
CA LEU A 116 -15.47 5.21 -16.80
C LEU A 116 -15.20 3.87 -17.50
N ARG A 117 -15.81 3.62 -18.67
CA ARG A 117 -15.49 2.41 -19.46
C ARG A 117 -14.10 2.48 -20.08
N GLY A 118 -13.60 3.68 -20.38
CA GLY A 118 -12.26 3.89 -20.92
C GLY A 118 -11.14 3.56 -19.92
N THR A 119 -11.43 3.61 -18.61
CA THR A 119 -10.46 3.31 -17.54
C THR A 119 -10.37 1.82 -17.19
N GLY A 120 -11.06 0.93 -17.92
CA GLY A 120 -11.00 -0.53 -17.74
C GLY A 120 -11.67 -1.05 -16.46
N THR A 121 -12.27 -0.19 -15.65
CA THR A 121 -12.93 -0.54 -14.39
C THR A 121 -14.45 -0.51 -14.56
N ALA A 122 -15.16 -1.52 -14.06
CA ALA A 122 -16.62 -1.44 -14.00
C ALA A 122 -17.01 -0.19 -13.17
N PRO A 123 -18.06 0.58 -13.54
CA PRO A 123 -18.43 1.81 -12.82
C PRO A 123 -18.64 1.63 -11.32
N GLU A 124 -19.03 0.42 -10.89
CA GLU A 124 -19.16 0.04 -9.48
C GLU A 124 -17.80 -0.08 -8.79
N GLN A 125 -16.82 -0.73 -9.43
CA GLN A 125 -15.45 -0.82 -8.92
C GLN A 125 -14.75 0.53 -8.93
N ALA A 126 -15.05 1.41 -9.89
CA ALA A 126 -14.47 2.74 -9.96
C ALA A 126 -14.86 3.61 -8.76
N VAL A 127 -16.12 3.54 -8.30
CA VAL A 127 -16.57 4.30 -7.12
C VAL A 127 -15.93 3.76 -5.85
N ASP A 128 -15.85 2.44 -5.70
CA ASP A 128 -15.17 1.81 -4.55
C ASP A 128 -13.68 2.14 -4.52
N LEU A 129 -12.99 2.09 -5.66
CA LEU A 129 -11.60 2.50 -5.81
C LEU A 129 -11.39 3.99 -5.50
N MET A 130 -12.30 4.87 -5.94
CA MET A 130 -12.23 6.31 -5.65
C MET A 130 -12.45 6.60 -4.15
N TYR A 131 -13.41 5.92 -3.52
CA TYR A 131 -13.68 6.07 -2.10
C TYR A 131 -12.50 5.55 -1.26
N GLN A 132 -11.98 4.36 -1.60
CA GLN A 132 -10.79 3.78 -0.99
C GLN A 132 -9.59 4.71 -1.15
N ASN A 133 -9.26 5.15 -2.36
CA ASN A 133 -8.10 6.04 -2.60
C ASN A 133 -8.23 7.36 -1.83
N ARG A 134 -9.43 7.94 -1.70
CA ARG A 134 -9.65 9.17 -0.92
C ARG A 134 -9.55 8.94 0.60
N HIS A 135 -9.98 7.79 1.09
CA HIS A 135 -9.81 7.45 2.50
C HIS A 135 -8.35 7.15 2.84
N LEU A 136 -7.69 6.36 1.99
CA LEU A 136 -6.29 5.95 2.14
C LEU A 136 -5.32 7.13 2.02
N SER A 137 -5.59 8.11 1.14
CA SER A 137 -4.78 9.33 1.03
C SER A 137 -4.86 10.24 2.26
N ARG A 138 -5.89 10.08 3.10
CA ARG A 138 -5.99 10.74 4.41
C ARG A 138 -5.48 9.88 5.57
N GLY A 139 -4.98 8.69 5.27
CA GLY A 139 -4.38 7.80 6.27
C GLY A 139 -3.08 8.38 6.84
N PRO A 140 -2.61 7.85 7.98
CA PRO A 140 -1.37 8.29 8.61
C PRO A 140 -0.15 8.06 7.70
N ARG A 141 0.85 8.92 7.83
CA ARG A 141 2.15 8.80 7.17
C ARG A 141 3.03 7.86 7.98
N ILE A 142 3.23 6.64 7.47
CA ILE A 142 3.96 5.58 8.17
C ILE A 142 5.27 5.33 7.43
N VAL A 143 6.40 5.50 8.11
CA VAL A 143 7.71 5.10 7.57
C VAL A 143 8.09 3.76 8.16
N THR A 144 8.41 2.77 7.33
CA THR A 144 8.92 1.46 7.76
C THR A 144 10.39 1.33 7.36
N LEU A 145 11.24 0.82 8.26
CA LEU A 145 12.65 0.55 7.99
C LEU A 145 12.97 -0.92 8.24
N GLY A 146 13.67 -1.55 7.30
CA GLY A 146 14.09 -2.94 7.43
C GLY A 146 14.34 -3.60 6.09
N GLY A 147 13.99 -4.89 6.02
CA GLY A 147 14.23 -5.75 4.87
C GLY A 147 13.41 -7.04 4.93
N GLY A 148 13.59 -7.85 3.90
CA GLY A 148 13.08 -9.20 3.78
C GLY A 148 11.57 -9.38 3.89
N THR A 149 11.20 -10.63 4.18
CA THR A 149 9.80 -11.10 4.15
C THR A 149 8.94 -10.57 5.31
N GLY A 150 9.56 -10.20 6.43
CA GLY A 150 8.84 -9.62 7.58
C GLY A 150 8.25 -8.25 7.23
N MET A 151 9.06 -7.38 6.63
CA MET A 151 8.63 -6.05 6.24
C MET A 151 7.62 -6.09 5.09
N SER A 152 7.82 -6.94 4.07
CA SER A 152 6.84 -7.06 2.97
C SER A 152 5.47 -7.58 3.44
N ASN A 153 5.45 -8.46 4.44
CA ASN A 153 4.22 -8.89 5.08
C ASN A 153 3.54 -7.73 5.85
N LEU A 154 4.29 -6.93 6.61
CA LEU A 154 3.77 -5.73 7.26
C LEU A 154 3.15 -4.75 6.24
N LEU A 155 3.85 -4.47 5.14
CA LEU A 155 3.40 -3.57 4.08
C LEU A 155 2.08 -4.05 3.43
N THR A 156 1.93 -5.37 3.27
CA THR A 156 0.70 -6.00 2.75
C THR A 156 -0.52 -5.69 3.64
N GLY A 157 -0.32 -5.61 4.96
CA GLY A 157 -1.35 -5.18 5.91
C GLY A 157 -1.59 -3.68 5.87
N LEU A 158 -0.52 -2.88 5.91
CA LEU A 158 -0.62 -1.42 5.97
C LEU A 158 -1.31 -0.78 4.76
N ARG A 159 -1.12 -1.33 3.55
CA ARG A 159 -1.72 -0.80 2.31
C ARG A 159 -3.26 -0.76 2.31
N VAL A 160 -3.90 -1.52 3.21
CA VAL A 160 -5.36 -1.56 3.39
C VAL A 160 -5.84 -0.37 4.23
N HIS A 161 -4.95 0.25 5.00
CA HIS A 161 -5.29 1.30 5.97
C HIS A 161 -4.77 2.68 5.59
N THR A 162 -3.63 2.76 4.89
CA THR A 162 -3.07 4.04 4.42
C THR A 162 -2.41 3.87 3.06
N GLY A 163 -2.51 4.93 2.23
CA GLY A 163 -1.75 5.07 0.99
C GLY A 163 -0.45 5.86 1.18
N ASN A 164 -0.18 6.31 2.41
CA ASN A 164 0.94 7.19 2.76
C ASN A 164 2.07 6.42 3.47
N THR A 165 2.29 5.15 3.08
CA THR A 165 3.39 4.34 3.60
C THR A 165 4.65 4.59 2.78
N THR A 166 5.78 4.82 3.46
CA THR A 166 7.11 4.87 2.83
C THR A 166 7.98 3.76 3.41
N ALA A 167 8.38 2.80 2.59
CA ALA A 167 9.28 1.73 2.97
C ALA A 167 10.73 2.11 2.62
N ILE A 168 11.60 2.14 3.63
CA ILE A 168 13.05 2.34 3.49
C ILE A 168 13.70 0.98 3.68
N VAL A 169 14.35 0.50 2.61
CA VAL A 169 14.78 -0.88 2.50
C VAL A 169 16.30 -0.99 2.59
N THR A 170 16.81 -1.93 3.38
CA THR A 170 18.23 -2.28 3.38
C THR A 170 18.69 -2.71 1.98
N VAL A 171 19.93 -2.40 1.65
CA VAL A 171 20.54 -2.73 0.35
C VAL A 171 21.85 -3.50 0.50
N ALA A 172 22.11 -3.99 1.71
CA ALA A 172 23.37 -4.65 2.07
C ALA A 172 23.41 -6.15 1.73
N ASP A 173 22.28 -6.75 1.34
CA ASP A 173 22.16 -8.16 0.96
C ASP A 173 23.16 -8.52 -0.17
N ASP A 174 23.85 -9.63 0.01
CA ASP A 174 24.80 -10.20 -0.94
C ASP A 174 24.49 -11.68 -1.28
N GLY A 175 23.33 -12.18 -0.86
CA GLY A 175 22.89 -13.55 -1.06
C GLY A 175 22.09 -13.78 -2.36
N GLY A 176 22.10 -15.03 -2.81
CA GLY A 176 21.18 -15.54 -3.83
C GLY A 176 21.15 -14.75 -5.15
N SER A 177 19.95 -14.49 -5.66
CA SER A 177 19.74 -13.76 -6.92
C SER A 177 20.15 -12.29 -6.82
N SER A 178 19.90 -11.66 -5.68
CA SER A 178 20.22 -10.25 -5.42
C SER A 178 21.72 -10.03 -5.44
N GLY A 179 22.47 -10.85 -4.70
CA GLY A 179 23.93 -10.80 -4.65
C GLY A 179 24.60 -10.97 -6.00
N ARG A 180 24.12 -11.93 -6.82
CA ARG A 180 24.66 -12.13 -8.18
C ARG A 180 24.48 -10.91 -9.07
N LEU A 181 23.31 -10.26 -9.05
CA LEU A 181 23.06 -9.05 -9.85
C LEU A 181 23.87 -7.88 -9.34
N ARG A 182 23.91 -7.69 -8.02
CA ARG A 182 24.73 -6.68 -7.37
C ARG A 182 26.20 -6.77 -7.76
N GLN A 183 26.79 -7.96 -7.73
CA GLN A 183 28.18 -8.17 -8.13
C GLN A 183 28.41 -8.01 -9.63
N SER A 184 27.44 -8.42 -10.46
CA SER A 184 27.61 -8.41 -11.93
C SER A 184 27.38 -7.02 -12.54
N LEU A 185 26.56 -6.19 -11.91
CA LEU A 185 26.11 -4.89 -12.44
C LEU A 185 26.53 -3.70 -11.57
N ASP A 186 27.34 -3.92 -10.52
CA ASP A 186 27.76 -2.90 -9.55
C ASP A 186 26.59 -2.05 -9.03
N MET A 187 25.51 -2.72 -8.63
CA MET A 187 24.26 -2.09 -8.21
C MET A 187 23.87 -2.46 -6.78
N ILE A 188 23.01 -1.65 -6.15
CA ILE A 188 22.40 -2.02 -4.86
C ILE A 188 21.53 -3.28 -4.98
N ALA A 189 21.39 -4.03 -3.88
CA ALA A 189 20.64 -5.29 -3.88
C ALA A 189 19.13 -5.05 -4.20
N PRO A 190 18.57 -5.64 -5.28
CA PRO A 190 17.20 -5.37 -5.70
C PRO A 190 16.14 -6.27 -5.03
N GLY A 191 16.54 -7.29 -4.27
CA GLY A 191 15.65 -8.32 -3.73
C GLY A 191 14.57 -7.77 -2.80
N ASP A 192 14.99 -7.17 -1.69
CA ASP A 192 14.06 -6.65 -0.69
C ASP A 192 13.20 -5.50 -1.24
N LEU A 193 13.74 -4.71 -2.18
CA LEU A 193 12.97 -3.71 -2.92
C LEU A 193 11.84 -4.37 -3.71
N THR A 194 12.13 -5.47 -4.43
CA THR A 194 11.14 -6.23 -5.19
C THR A 194 10.03 -6.78 -4.30
N ASP A 195 10.38 -7.32 -3.14
CA ASP A 195 9.40 -7.82 -2.17
C ASP A 195 8.48 -6.70 -1.65
N CYS A 196 9.04 -5.51 -1.39
CA CYS A 196 8.27 -4.34 -0.96
C CYS A 196 7.35 -3.82 -2.08
N TYR A 197 7.83 -3.76 -3.32
CA TYR A 197 7.02 -3.38 -4.48
C TYR A 197 5.86 -4.35 -4.70
N ALA A 198 6.11 -5.66 -4.57
CA ALA A 198 5.07 -6.67 -4.68
C ALA A 198 4.02 -6.53 -3.56
N ALA A 199 4.46 -6.26 -2.33
CA ALA A 199 3.57 -6.04 -1.19
C ALA A 199 2.67 -4.80 -1.36
N LEU A 200 3.21 -3.69 -1.88
CA LEU A 200 2.47 -2.45 -2.09
C LEU A 200 1.72 -2.37 -3.43
N SER A 201 1.83 -3.39 -4.29
CA SER A 201 1.15 -3.43 -5.58
C SER A 201 -0.37 -3.64 -5.45
N ASP A 202 -1.13 -2.77 -6.11
CA ASP A 202 -2.59 -2.87 -6.23
C ASP A 202 -3.05 -3.98 -7.17
N SER A 203 -2.18 -4.40 -8.07
CA SER A 203 -2.45 -5.48 -9.01
C SER A 203 -1.92 -6.81 -8.46
N PRO A 204 -2.79 -7.80 -8.16
CA PRO A 204 -2.34 -9.14 -7.78
C PRO A 204 -1.53 -9.81 -8.90
N VAL A 205 -1.80 -9.47 -10.16
CA VAL A 205 -1.03 -9.96 -11.31
C VAL A 205 0.37 -9.38 -11.28
N MET A 206 0.51 -8.07 -11.10
CA MET A 206 1.83 -7.42 -11.03
C MET A 206 2.65 -7.95 -9.85
N ALA A 207 2.04 -8.07 -8.66
CA ALA A 207 2.70 -8.65 -7.48
C ALA A 207 3.22 -10.07 -7.76
N ARG A 208 2.40 -10.92 -8.41
CA ARG A 208 2.82 -12.27 -8.82
C ARG A 208 3.93 -12.28 -9.86
N LEU A 209 3.93 -11.32 -10.79
CA LEU A 209 5.00 -11.19 -11.79
C LEU A 209 6.30 -10.76 -11.14
N LEU A 210 6.29 -9.73 -10.28
CA LEU A 210 7.48 -9.27 -9.56
C LEU A 210 8.15 -10.41 -8.78
N LEU A 211 7.35 -11.24 -8.11
CA LEU A 211 7.82 -12.38 -7.32
C LEU A 211 8.09 -13.65 -8.14
N HIS A 212 7.86 -13.63 -9.46
CA HIS A 212 8.08 -14.80 -10.30
C HIS A 212 9.56 -15.12 -10.37
N ARG A 213 9.96 -16.31 -9.88
CA ARG A 213 11.33 -16.83 -9.96
C ARG A 213 11.46 -17.80 -11.14
N PHE A 214 12.42 -17.54 -12.02
CA PHE A 214 12.68 -18.40 -13.18
C PHE A 214 13.30 -19.73 -12.72
N ALA A 215 12.61 -20.84 -13.01
CA ALA A 215 13.10 -22.18 -12.69
C ALA A 215 14.08 -22.74 -13.74
N ARG A 216 14.10 -22.15 -14.94
CA ARG A 216 14.87 -22.59 -16.11
C ARG A 216 15.26 -21.39 -16.97
N GLY A 217 16.28 -21.58 -17.80
CA GLY A 217 16.80 -20.56 -18.73
C GLY A 217 18.20 -20.13 -18.34
N ASP A 218 19.14 -20.29 -19.27
CA ASP A 218 20.54 -19.93 -19.04
C ASP A 218 20.67 -18.43 -18.74
N GLY A 219 21.47 -18.09 -17.72
CA GLY A 219 21.66 -16.71 -17.26
C GLY A 219 20.51 -16.12 -16.43
N ILE A 220 19.27 -16.60 -16.58
CA ILE A 220 18.10 -16.09 -15.83
C ILE A 220 17.62 -17.04 -14.73
N GLN A 221 18.07 -18.30 -14.72
CA GLN A 221 17.67 -19.29 -13.72
C GLN A 221 17.98 -18.80 -12.29
N GLY A 222 16.97 -18.91 -11.43
CA GLY A 222 17.02 -18.48 -10.04
C GLY A 222 16.81 -16.98 -9.84
N HIS A 223 16.83 -16.15 -10.89
CA HIS A 223 16.47 -14.73 -10.78
C HIS A 223 14.95 -14.55 -10.66
N THR A 224 14.53 -13.47 -10.02
CA THR A 224 13.13 -13.03 -10.05
C THR A 224 12.94 -12.02 -11.18
N PHE A 225 11.76 -12.00 -11.79
CA PHE A 225 11.43 -11.01 -12.80
C PHE A 225 11.54 -9.57 -12.25
N GLY A 226 11.09 -9.34 -11.01
CA GLY A 226 11.24 -8.03 -10.38
C GLY A 226 12.69 -7.58 -10.24
N ASN A 227 13.60 -8.47 -9.81
CA ASN A 227 15.02 -8.11 -9.73
C ASN A 227 15.61 -7.77 -11.10
N LEU A 228 15.27 -8.53 -12.14
CA LEU A 228 15.74 -8.26 -13.50
C LEU A 228 15.17 -6.94 -14.03
N MET A 229 13.90 -6.66 -13.78
CA MET A 229 13.26 -5.40 -14.15
C MET A 229 13.94 -4.20 -13.47
N LEU A 230 14.21 -4.29 -12.16
CA LEU A 230 14.93 -3.24 -11.43
C LEU A 230 16.37 -3.08 -11.94
N ALA A 231 17.05 -4.18 -12.23
CA ALA A 231 18.38 -4.14 -12.84
C ALA A 231 18.37 -3.45 -14.21
N THR A 232 17.41 -3.79 -15.08
CA THR A 232 17.26 -3.16 -16.39
C THR A 232 17.00 -1.66 -16.26
N LEU A 233 16.12 -1.23 -15.36
CA LEU A 233 15.85 0.20 -15.14
C LEU A 233 17.08 0.93 -14.57
N SER A 234 17.82 0.29 -13.66
CA SER A 234 19.08 0.82 -13.15
C SER A 234 20.14 1.00 -14.25
N GLU A 235 20.26 0.07 -15.18
CA GLU A 235 21.20 0.18 -16.30
C GLU A 235 20.79 1.27 -17.30
N GLN A 236 19.48 1.49 -17.51
CA GLN A 236 19.00 2.54 -18.43
C GLN A 236 19.22 3.95 -17.88
N GLU A 237 18.92 4.17 -16.59
CA GLU A 237 19.02 5.50 -15.96
C GLU A 237 20.41 5.76 -15.33
N GLY A 238 21.29 4.77 -15.32
CA GLY A 238 22.65 4.84 -14.75
C GLY A 238 22.74 4.50 -13.27
N SER A 239 21.66 4.68 -12.49
CA SER A 239 21.56 4.15 -11.13
C SER A 239 20.13 3.75 -10.76
N LEU A 240 19.99 2.77 -9.87
CA LEU A 240 18.68 2.36 -9.38
C LEU A 240 17.98 3.50 -8.62
N SER A 241 18.76 4.43 -8.05
CA SER A 241 18.22 5.56 -7.31
C SER A 241 17.59 6.60 -8.22
N ASP A 242 18.19 6.84 -9.40
CA ASP A 242 17.65 7.75 -10.41
C ASP A 242 16.39 7.17 -11.07
N ALA A 243 16.37 5.85 -11.28
CA ALA A 243 15.20 5.13 -11.79
C ALA A 243 14.00 5.05 -10.82
N MET A 244 14.12 5.50 -9.57
CA MET A 244 13.06 5.32 -8.56
C MET A 244 11.73 5.97 -8.96
N LEU A 245 11.77 7.17 -9.55
CA LEU A 245 10.57 7.87 -9.99
C LEU A 245 9.84 7.08 -11.09
N ASP A 246 10.58 6.59 -12.07
CA ASP A 246 10.06 5.80 -13.18
C ASP A 246 9.50 4.46 -12.68
N ILE A 247 10.19 3.81 -11.73
CA ILE A 247 9.71 2.57 -11.09
C ILE A 247 8.37 2.81 -10.38
N HIS A 248 8.24 3.91 -9.63
CA HIS A 248 6.99 4.25 -8.94
C HIS A 248 5.85 4.54 -9.92
N GLU A 249 6.16 5.20 -11.05
CA GLU A 249 5.20 5.47 -12.11
C GLU A 249 4.73 4.19 -12.81
N VAL A 250 5.66 3.31 -13.21
CA VAL A 250 5.37 2.07 -13.93
C VAL A 250 4.59 1.08 -13.06
N LEU A 251 4.99 0.90 -11.79
CA LEU A 251 4.39 -0.11 -10.91
C LEU A 251 3.07 0.34 -10.27
N ARG A 252 2.80 1.66 -10.22
CA ARG A 252 1.58 2.25 -9.63
C ARG A 252 1.22 1.65 -8.26
N ILE A 253 2.21 1.58 -7.37
CA ILE A 253 2.05 1.04 -6.01
C ILE A 253 1.31 2.00 -5.07
N ARG A 254 0.74 1.47 -3.98
CA ARG A 254 0.18 2.25 -2.87
C ARG A 254 1.24 2.56 -1.83
N GLY A 255 1.84 3.74 -1.95
CA GLY A 255 2.93 4.19 -1.08
C GLY A 255 4.20 4.39 -1.89
N ARG A 256 5.34 4.42 -1.21
CA ARG A 256 6.66 4.62 -1.80
C ARG A 256 7.64 3.60 -1.24
N VAL A 257 8.59 3.18 -2.07
CA VAL A 257 9.68 2.29 -1.67
C VAL A 257 10.99 2.96 -2.05
N TYR A 258 11.92 3.08 -1.12
CA TYR A 258 13.23 3.67 -1.34
C TYR A 258 14.32 2.78 -0.76
N PRO A 259 15.49 2.71 -1.40
CA PRO A 259 16.67 2.12 -0.77
C PRO A 259 17.17 3.01 0.36
N ALA A 260 17.73 2.41 1.41
CA ALA A 260 18.33 3.14 2.53
C ALA A 260 19.57 3.95 2.10
N ALA A 261 20.33 3.43 1.13
CA ALA A 261 21.49 4.07 0.53
C ALA A 261 21.47 3.95 -1.00
N THR A 262 22.09 4.89 -1.70
CA THR A 262 22.12 4.89 -3.18
C THR A 262 23.29 4.12 -3.77
N GLN A 263 24.26 3.72 -2.94
CA GLN A 263 25.46 2.97 -3.32
C GLN A 263 25.48 1.60 -2.61
N PRO A 264 26.04 0.55 -3.25
CA PRO A 264 26.06 -0.81 -2.69
C PRO A 264 27.00 -0.95 -1.49
N PRO A 265 26.51 -1.24 -0.27
CA PRO A 265 27.35 -1.31 0.92
C PRO A 265 27.67 -2.74 1.34
N THR A 266 28.90 -3.03 1.73
CA THR A 266 29.23 -4.34 2.35
C THR A 266 28.91 -4.29 3.84
N LEU A 267 28.07 -5.20 4.31
CA LEU A 267 27.82 -5.37 5.74
C LEU A 267 29.02 -6.06 6.41
N VAL A 268 29.50 -5.50 7.52
CA VAL A 268 30.63 -6.05 8.28
C VAL A 268 30.20 -6.28 9.72
N ALA A 269 30.28 -7.52 10.19
CA ALA A 269 30.05 -7.88 11.59
C ALA A 269 31.37 -7.94 12.35
N HIS A 270 31.40 -7.28 13.51
CA HIS A 270 32.48 -7.35 14.48
C HIS A 270 32.04 -8.30 15.58
N LEU A 271 32.81 -9.37 15.79
CA LEU A 271 32.47 -10.44 16.72
C LEU A 271 33.06 -10.17 18.11
N THR A 272 32.48 -10.78 19.13
CA THR A 272 32.93 -10.68 20.53
C THR A 272 34.35 -11.21 20.77
N ASP A 273 34.87 -12.05 19.87
CA ASP A 273 36.24 -12.60 19.93
C ASP A 273 37.27 -11.74 19.16
N GLY A 274 36.84 -10.60 18.60
CA GLY A 274 37.68 -9.67 17.85
C GLY A 274 37.81 -9.98 16.34
N ARG A 275 37.23 -11.08 15.85
CA ARG A 275 37.18 -11.36 14.41
C ARG A 275 36.17 -10.44 13.71
N THR A 276 36.40 -10.21 12.42
CA THR A 276 35.47 -9.48 11.55
C THR A 276 35.00 -10.36 10.41
N VAL A 277 33.69 -10.44 10.19
CA VAL A 277 33.07 -11.17 9.08
C VAL A 277 32.47 -10.17 8.11
N ARG A 278 32.76 -10.31 6.81
CA ARG A 278 32.29 -9.40 5.76
C ARG A 278 31.30 -10.14 4.86
N GLY A 279 30.18 -9.48 4.56
CA GLY A 279 29.09 -10.02 3.76
C GLY A 279 28.06 -10.76 4.60
N GLU A 280 26.78 -10.47 4.35
CA GLU A 280 25.64 -11.03 5.09
C GLU A 280 25.56 -12.56 4.96
N SER A 281 25.73 -13.07 3.74
CA SER A 281 25.69 -14.50 3.44
C SER A 281 26.72 -15.35 4.20
N GLN A 282 27.75 -14.72 4.77
CA GLN A 282 28.79 -15.40 5.54
C GLN A 282 28.47 -15.52 7.03
N PHE A 283 27.46 -14.81 7.54
CA PHE A 283 27.21 -14.73 8.98
C PHE A 283 26.84 -16.10 9.55
N ALA A 284 25.92 -16.81 8.91
CA ALA A 284 25.47 -18.13 9.35
C ALA A 284 26.60 -19.18 9.48
N THR A 285 27.68 -19.05 8.70
CA THR A 285 28.77 -20.03 8.67
C THR A 285 30.01 -19.59 9.46
N GLN A 286 30.28 -18.30 9.60
CA GLN A 286 31.54 -17.79 10.15
C GLN A 286 31.40 -17.14 11.54
N VAL A 287 30.18 -16.77 11.96
CA VAL A 287 29.94 -16.16 13.28
C VAL A 287 30.11 -17.20 14.38
N SER A 288 29.50 -18.37 14.21
CA SER A 288 29.56 -19.45 15.20
C SER A 288 31.01 -19.91 15.44
N PRO A 289 31.42 -20.16 16.70
CA PRO A 289 30.63 -20.16 17.94
C PRO A 289 30.62 -18.81 18.68
N SER A 290 31.10 -17.73 18.06
CA SER A 290 31.10 -16.38 18.63
C SER A 290 29.76 -15.68 18.42
N ARG A 291 29.63 -14.46 18.93
CA ARG A 291 28.44 -13.61 18.77
C ARG A 291 28.79 -12.32 18.07
N ILE A 292 27.82 -11.72 17.41
CA ILE A 292 27.94 -10.36 16.87
C ILE A 292 27.90 -9.37 18.04
N ASP A 293 28.95 -8.56 18.17
CA ASP A 293 28.97 -7.43 19.11
C ASP A 293 28.27 -6.21 18.49
N HIS A 294 28.70 -5.83 17.28
CA HIS A 294 28.07 -4.78 16.49
C HIS A 294 28.33 -4.96 15.00
N VAL A 295 27.58 -4.24 14.16
CA VAL A 295 27.76 -4.24 12.70
C VAL A 295 28.03 -2.84 12.17
N THR A 296 28.77 -2.76 11.08
CA THR A 296 29.11 -1.52 10.36
C THR A 296 28.91 -1.70 8.85
N LEU A 297 28.77 -0.60 8.12
CA LEU A 297 28.76 -0.61 6.66
C LEU A 297 30.13 -0.19 6.11
N ASP A 298 30.53 -0.80 5.01
CA ASP A 298 31.73 -0.44 4.24
C ASP A 298 31.36 -0.18 2.77
N PRO A 299 31.47 1.07 2.27
CA PRO A 299 31.96 2.26 2.98
C PRO A 299 30.98 2.78 4.06
N PRO A 300 31.45 3.54 5.07
CA PRO A 300 30.60 4.05 6.15
C PRO A 300 29.75 5.27 5.73
N ASP A 301 30.28 6.13 4.86
CA ASP A 301 29.66 7.41 4.49
C ASP A 301 28.76 7.28 3.26
N LEU A 302 27.70 6.48 3.40
CA LEU A 302 26.79 6.19 2.29
C LEU A 302 25.77 7.32 2.08
N PRO A 303 25.59 7.77 0.82
CA PRO A 303 24.55 8.73 0.48
C PRO A 303 23.14 8.10 0.55
N ALA A 304 22.17 8.86 1.04
CA ALA A 304 20.75 8.53 1.00
C ALA A 304 20.00 9.52 0.11
N LEU A 305 18.86 9.10 -0.44
CA LEU A 305 17.98 9.99 -1.20
C LEU A 305 17.37 11.09 -0.31
N PRO A 306 17.28 12.36 -0.78
CA PRO A 306 16.61 13.43 -0.05
C PRO A 306 15.17 13.09 0.36
N GLU A 307 14.46 12.33 -0.48
CA GLU A 307 13.09 11.86 -0.27
C GLU A 307 12.98 10.96 0.96
N VAL A 308 14.01 10.14 1.24
CA VAL A 308 14.07 9.28 2.44
C VAL A 308 14.12 10.14 3.70
N VAL A 309 15.00 11.12 3.72
CA VAL A 309 15.15 12.05 4.85
C VAL A 309 13.87 12.86 5.05
N GLN A 310 13.24 13.32 3.95
CA GLN A 310 11.98 14.05 4.02
C GLN A 310 10.83 13.18 4.54
N ALA A 311 10.73 11.93 4.09
CA ALA A 311 9.70 11.00 4.57
C ALA A 311 9.81 10.77 6.08
N ILE A 312 11.03 10.63 6.62
CA ILE A 312 11.26 10.47 8.06
C ILE A 312 10.83 11.72 8.86
N ARG A 313 11.09 12.92 8.33
CA ARG A 313 10.68 14.18 8.96
C ARG A 313 9.17 14.36 8.99
N ASP A 314 8.51 13.97 7.90
CA ASP A 314 7.06 14.13 7.70
C ASP A 314 6.22 12.98 8.29
N ALA A 315 6.87 11.97 8.86
CA ALA A 315 6.23 10.77 9.39
C ALA A 315 5.35 11.10 10.61
N ASP A 316 4.17 10.48 10.67
CA ASP A 316 3.35 10.44 11.88
C ASP A 316 3.86 9.37 12.84
N GLN A 317 4.50 8.32 12.31
CA GLN A 317 5.16 7.26 13.07
C GLN A 317 6.23 6.56 12.24
N ILE A 318 7.21 5.99 12.93
CA ILE A 318 8.30 5.23 12.32
C ILE A 318 8.30 3.82 12.89
N VAL A 319 8.40 2.82 12.01
CA VAL A 319 8.34 1.39 12.36
C VAL A 319 9.64 0.72 11.96
N LEU A 320 10.32 0.11 12.92
CA LEU A 320 11.51 -0.71 12.70
C LEU A 320 11.11 -2.18 12.62
N GLY A 321 11.39 -2.81 11.49
CA GLY A 321 11.04 -4.20 11.23
C GLY A 321 9.54 -4.43 10.98
N PRO A 322 9.05 -5.67 11.12
CA PRO A 322 9.79 -6.85 11.59
C PRO A 322 10.81 -7.34 10.55
N GLY A 323 11.94 -7.87 11.02
CA GLY A 323 13.01 -8.41 10.20
C GLY A 323 14.24 -8.73 11.04
N SER A 324 15.24 -9.35 10.41
CA SER A 324 16.51 -9.71 11.03
C SER A 324 17.21 -8.49 11.64
N LEU A 325 17.69 -8.62 12.88
CA LEU A 325 18.18 -7.48 13.65
C LEU A 325 19.42 -6.85 12.99
N TYR A 326 20.44 -7.68 12.70
CA TYR A 326 21.75 -7.21 12.25
C TYR A 326 21.87 -7.11 10.74
N THR A 327 21.03 -7.82 9.98
CA THR A 327 21.10 -7.89 8.51
C THR A 327 19.97 -7.10 7.81
N SER A 328 18.84 -6.85 8.47
CA SER A 328 17.73 -6.08 7.89
C SER A 328 17.51 -4.72 8.56
N ILE A 329 17.37 -4.69 9.89
CA ILE A 329 16.97 -3.47 10.60
C ILE A 329 18.16 -2.53 10.78
N ILE A 330 19.21 -2.98 11.48
CA ILE A 330 20.37 -2.14 11.82
C ILE A 330 21.07 -1.58 10.57
N PRO A 331 21.26 -2.32 9.46
CA PRO A 331 21.93 -1.78 8.27
C PRO A 331 21.22 -0.54 7.70
N ALA A 332 19.89 -0.48 7.72
CA ALA A 332 19.15 0.71 7.33
C ALA A 332 19.39 1.90 8.29
N LEU A 333 19.62 1.62 9.58
CA LEU A 333 19.92 2.63 10.62
C LEU A 333 21.35 3.15 10.55
N LEU A 334 22.27 2.44 9.90
CA LEU A 334 23.68 2.81 9.81
C LEU A 334 23.97 3.87 8.74
N VAL A 335 23.02 4.13 7.83
CA VAL A 335 23.18 5.18 6.83
C VAL A 335 23.12 6.55 7.50
N PRO A 336 24.17 7.41 7.40
CA PRO A 336 24.30 8.59 8.25
C PRO A 336 23.11 9.55 8.22
N ALA A 337 22.60 9.86 7.03
CA ALA A 337 21.46 10.76 6.84
C ALA A 337 20.15 10.17 7.41
N VAL A 338 19.95 8.85 7.29
CA VAL A 338 18.80 8.14 7.88
C VAL A 338 18.91 8.18 9.41
N ALA A 339 20.06 7.81 9.97
CA ALA A 339 20.32 7.83 11.40
C ALA A 339 20.07 9.22 12.02
N GLN A 340 20.57 10.26 11.36
CA GLN A 340 20.41 11.64 11.79
C GLN A 340 18.93 12.05 11.78
N ALA A 341 18.20 11.75 10.71
CA ALA A 341 16.78 12.07 10.61
C ALA A 341 15.94 11.36 11.68
N LEU A 342 16.23 10.08 11.93
CA LEU A 342 15.58 9.27 12.96
C LEU A 342 15.85 9.77 14.38
N ARG A 343 17.05 10.32 14.66
CA ARG A 343 17.35 10.94 15.96
C ARG A 343 16.63 12.27 16.17
N GLN A 344 16.39 13.03 15.10
CA GLN A 344 15.83 14.39 15.16
C GLN A 344 14.31 14.44 15.03
N THR A 345 13.70 13.44 14.39
CA THR A 345 12.25 13.42 14.15
C THR A 345 11.45 13.26 15.45
N PRO A 346 10.37 14.06 15.64
CA PRO A 346 9.49 13.92 16.79
C PRO A 346 8.52 12.75 16.67
N ALA A 347 8.49 12.06 15.53
CA ALA A 347 7.63 10.91 15.33
C ALA A 347 8.00 9.77 16.31
N PRO A 348 7.01 9.07 16.90
CA PRO A 348 7.27 7.91 17.75
C PRO A 348 7.96 6.80 16.95
N LEU A 349 9.01 6.24 17.55
CA LEU A 349 9.80 5.14 17.01
C LEU A 349 9.29 3.82 17.60
N ILE A 350 8.69 2.99 16.76
CA ILE A 350 8.07 1.72 17.14
C ILE A 350 8.96 0.58 16.63
N TYR A 351 9.42 -0.31 17.50
CA TYR A 351 10.12 -1.53 17.11
C TYR A 351 9.15 -2.72 17.11
N VAL A 352 9.07 -3.45 16.00
CA VAL A 352 8.33 -4.72 15.93
C VAL A 352 9.29 -5.86 16.25
N ALA A 353 9.11 -6.48 17.41
CA ALA A 353 9.97 -7.56 17.86
C ALA A 353 9.91 -8.77 16.92
N SER A 354 11.07 -9.39 16.67
CA SER A 354 11.13 -10.69 16.00
C SER A 354 10.41 -11.75 16.84
N LEU A 355 9.83 -12.76 16.17
CA LEU A 355 9.13 -13.85 16.85
C LEU A 355 10.11 -14.87 17.44
N MET A 356 11.19 -15.13 16.71
CA MET A 356 12.21 -16.12 17.04
C MET A 356 13.59 -15.46 17.01
N THR A 357 14.56 -16.05 17.69
CA THR A 357 15.97 -15.80 17.45
C THR A 357 16.39 -16.37 16.09
N GLU A 358 17.46 -15.84 15.55
CA GLU A 358 18.02 -16.19 14.25
C GLU A 358 19.43 -16.77 14.43
N PRO A 359 19.67 -18.02 14.01
CA PRO A 359 20.95 -18.69 14.16
C PRO A 359 22.09 -17.92 13.50
N GLY A 360 23.18 -17.70 14.21
CA GLY A 360 24.35 -16.95 13.74
C GLY A 360 24.19 -15.43 13.79
N GLU A 361 23.02 -14.91 14.15
CA GLU A 361 22.78 -13.47 14.30
C GLU A 361 22.41 -13.07 15.72
N THR A 362 21.36 -13.72 16.26
CA THR A 362 20.72 -13.32 17.52
C THR A 362 20.62 -14.47 18.52
N ASP A 363 21.53 -15.44 18.40
CA ASP A 363 21.68 -16.54 19.34
C ASP A 363 21.73 -16.02 20.79
N ASP A 364 20.90 -16.60 21.65
CA ASP A 364 20.71 -16.25 23.07
C ASP A 364 20.45 -14.77 23.38
N LEU A 365 20.14 -13.93 22.38
CA LEU A 365 19.78 -12.54 22.63
C LEU A 365 18.36 -12.46 23.20
N THR A 366 18.24 -11.81 24.35
CA THR A 366 16.92 -11.44 24.90
C THR A 366 16.31 -10.31 24.08
N LEU A 367 14.99 -10.11 24.20
CA LEU A 367 14.33 -8.96 23.58
C LEU A 367 14.91 -7.62 24.07
N GLU A 368 15.37 -7.57 25.32
CA GLU A 368 16.05 -6.40 25.85
C GLU A 368 17.40 -6.16 25.17
N ALA A 369 18.15 -7.21 24.87
CA ALA A 369 19.37 -7.10 24.09
C ALA A 369 19.12 -6.60 22.65
N HIS A 370 17.99 -6.96 22.02
CA HIS A 370 17.61 -6.42 20.71
C HIS A 370 17.39 -4.90 20.77
N VAL A 371 16.64 -4.44 21.77
CA VAL A 371 16.37 -3.00 21.97
C VAL A 371 17.65 -2.24 22.31
N GLN A 372 18.55 -2.83 23.09
CA GLN A 372 19.86 -2.26 23.36
C GLN A 372 20.73 -2.19 22.11
N ALA A 373 20.73 -3.22 21.26
CA ALA A 373 21.45 -3.20 19.99
C ALA A 373 20.95 -2.06 19.10
N ILE A 374 19.63 -1.91 18.92
CA ILE A 374 19.04 -0.78 18.18
C ILE A 374 19.47 0.56 18.79
N THR A 375 19.38 0.68 20.12
CA THR A 375 19.75 1.91 20.86
C THR A 375 21.23 2.26 20.65
N ARG A 376 22.13 1.28 20.71
CA ARG A 376 23.58 1.48 20.52
C ARG A 376 23.91 1.95 19.10
N HIS A 377 23.29 1.35 18.08
CA HIS A 377 23.57 1.68 16.68
C HIS A 377 22.90 2.99 16.24
N LEU A 378 21.67 3.26 16.70
CA LEU A 378 20.92 4.45 16.31
C LEU A 378 21.24 5.68 17.18
N GLY A 379 21.58 5.47 18.45
CA GLY A 379 21.66 6.54 19.46
C GLY A 379 20.29 7.06 19.93
N ARG A 380 19.21 6.31 19.65
CA ARG A 380 17.85 6.56 20.11
C ARG A 380 17.17 5.24 20.46
N THR A 381 16.55 5.17 21.64
CA THR A 381 15.77 4.00 22.05
C THR A 381 14.38 4.05 21.44
N PRO A 382 13.82 2.92 20.97
CA PRO A 382 12.41 2.83 20.59
C PRO A 382 11.48 3.32 21.69
N ASP A 383 10.49 4.13 21.31
CA ASP A 383 9.44 4.66 22.19
C ASP A 383 8.43 3.56 22.56
N CYS A 384 8.18 2.63 21.64
CA CYS A 384 7.27 1.50 21.79
C CYS A 384 7.88 0.22 21.21
N VAL A 385 7.65 -0.92 21.86
CA VAL A 385 8.03 -2.24 21.35
C VAL A 385 6.80 -3.11 21.20
N LEU A 386 6.46 -3.50 19.97
CA LEU A 386 5.36 -4.42 19.71
C LEU A 386 5.85 -5.86 19.89
N VAL A 387 5.19 -6.60 20.79
CA VAL A 387 5.58 -7.96 21.17
C VAL A 387 4.39 -8.91 20.96
N ASN A 388 4.65 -10.01 20.27
CA ASN A 388 3.68 -11.08 20.12
C ASN A 388 3.52 -11.89 21.42
N ASN A 389 2.27 -12.22 21.81
CA ASN A 389 1.99 -13.17 22.88
C ASN A 389 1.30 -14.47 22.43
N ALA A 390 0.98 -14.61 21.15
CA ALA A 390 0.40 -15.84 20.64
C ALA A 390 1.48 -16.90 20.47
N VAL A 391 1.24 -18.10 21.01
CA VAL A 391 2.22 -19.20 20.97
C VAL A 391 2.05 -19.98 19.66
N PRO A 392 3.12 -20.17 18.87
CA PRO A 392 3.05 -21.00 17.66
C PRO A 392 2.74 -22.48 17.97
N PRO A 393 2.20 -23.22 17.00
CA PRO A 393 2.01 -24.66 17.13
C PRO A 393 3.30 -25.40 17.54
N ARG A 394 3.17 -26.46 18.35
CA ARG A 394 4.32 -27.17 18.93
C ARG A 394 5.25 -27.78 17.88
N ASP A 395 4.70 -28.27 16.77
CA ASP A 395 5.43 -28.78 15.62
C ASP A 395 6.28 -27.70 14.94
N VAL A 396 5.73 -26.48 14.84
CA VAL A 396 6.48 -25.33 14.31
C VAL A 396 7.62 -24.97 15.26
N ILE A 397 7.36 -24.89 16.57
CA ILE A 397 8.41 -24.60 17.57
C ILE A 397 9.52 -25.65 17.51
N ALA A 398 9.17 -26.95 17.43
CA ALA A 398 10.15 -28.03 17.36
C ALA A 398 11.02 -27.94 16.10
N ARG A 399 10.44 -27.54 14.95
CA ARG A 399 11.21 -27.32 13.72
C ARG A 399 12.21 -26.17 13.87
N TYR A 400 11.77 -25.02 14.38
CA TYR A 400 12.68 -23.87 14.62
C TYR A 400 13.77 -24.22 15.63
N ALA A 401 13.44 -24.95 16.70
CA ALA A 401 14.43 -25.40 17.69
C ALA A 401 15.47 -26.35 17.09
N ALA A 402 15.08 -27.21 16.13
CA ALA A 402 16.01 -28.08 15.40
C ALA A 402 16.99 -27.29 14.51
N GLU A 403 16.62 -26.07 14.12
CA GLU A 403 17.45 -25.13 13.36
C GLU A 403 18.25 -24.18 14.30
N GLY A 404 18.11 -24.30 15.63
CA GLY A 404 18.78 -23.43 16.62
C GLY A 404 18.03 -22.14 16.96
N ALA A 405 16.79 -21.98 16.47
CA ALA A 405 15.97 -20.81 16.72
C ALA A 405 15.00 -21.01 17.89
N HIS A 406 14.87 -19.99 18.75
CA HIS A 406 14.07 -20.04 19.97
C HIS A 406 13.08 -18.87 20.06
N LEU A 407 11.94 -19.08 20.69
CA LEU A 407 10.90 -18.05 20.83
C LEU A 407 11.38 -16.88 21.68
N LEU A 408 11.29 -15.67 21.14
CA LEU A 408 11.57 -14.46 21.89
C LEU A 408 10.41 -14.12 22.82
N SER A 409 10.74 -13.73 24.05
CA SER A 409 9.74 -13.37 25.06
C SER A 409 10.23 -12.23 25.94
N LEU A 410 9.31 -11.65 26.71
CA LEU A 410 9.61 -10.67 27.75
C LEU A 410 10.11 -11.33 29.06
N SER A 411 10.47 -12.61 29.04
CA SER A 411 11.05 -13.26 30.22
C SER A 411 12.38 -12.59 30.59
N GLY A 412 12.55 -12.23 31.87
CA GLY A 412 13.74 -11.52 32.35
C GLY A 412 13.83 -10.04 31.94
N ALA A 413 12.90 -9.50 31.15
CA ALA A 413 12.92 -8.10 30.71
C ALA A 413 12.75 -7.12 31.88
N SER A 414 13.51 -6.02 31.85
CA SER A 414 13.44 -4.91 32.80
C SER A 414 12.06 -4.22 32.85
N ARG A 415 11.82 -3.47 33.93
CA ARG A 415 10.57 -2.71 34.10
C ARG A 415 10.38 -1.63 33.03
N ASP A 416 11.48 -1.00 32.58
CA ASP A 416 11.43 0.01 31.52
C ASP A 416 10.96 -0.60 30.19
N LEU A 417 11.57 -1.71 29.76
CA LEU A 417 11.15 -2.39 28.54
C LEU A 417 9.69 -2.85 28.62
N ARG A 418 9.26 -3.41 29.76
CA ARG A 418 7.85 -3.81 29.96
C ARG A 418 6.90 -2.62 29.88
N GLY A 419 7.29 -1.44 30.38
CA GLY A 419 6.51 -0.21 30.29
C GLY A 419 6.36 0.33 28.86
N ARG A 420 7.35 0.07 28.00
CA ARG A 420 7.34 0.43 26.56
C ARG A 420 6.70 -0.63 25.67
N SER A 421 6.45 -1.82 26.20
CA SER A 421 5.98 -2.96 25.42
C SER A 421 4.47 -2.98 25.25
N VAL A 422 4.00 -3.07 24.01
CA VAL A 422 2.60 -3.32 23.68
C VAL A 422 2.48 -4.78 23.25
N ILE A 423 1.74 -5.56 24.04
CA ILE A 423 1.66 -7.01 23.90
C ILE A 423 0.32 -7.38 23.25
N LEU A 424 0.38 -8.00 22.06
CA LEU A 424 -0.80 -8.34 21.26
C LEU A 424 -0.64 -9.72 20.58
N PRO A 425 -1.75 -10.39 20.20
CA PRO A 425 -1.68 -11.61 19.42
C PRO A 425 -1.39 -11.25 17.96
N LEU A 426 -0.12 -11.28 17.58
CA LEU A 426 0.35 -10.82 16.27
C LEU A 426 0.75 -11.98 15.36
N LEU A 427 0.50 -13.23 15.75
CA LEU A 427 0.91 -14.42 15.00
C LEU A 427 -0.12 -14.81 13.94
N HIS A 428 0.35 -15.10 12.73
CA HIS A 428 -0.45 -15.72 11.69
C HIS A 428 -0.77 -17.17 12.05
N PRO A 429 -2.04 -17.62 11.95
CA PRO A 429 -2.41 -18.99 12.28
C PRO A 429 -1.57 -20.05 11.54
N GLY A 430 -1.09 -21.04 12.28
CA GLY A 430 -0.36 -22.20 11.73
C GLY A 430 1.07 -21.93 11.27
N GLN A 431 1.60 -20.72 11.44
CA GLN A 431 2.95 -20.33 10.99
C GLN A 431 3.68 -19.55 12.08
N ALA A 432 5.02 -19.50 11.99
CA ALA A 432 5.85 -18.59 12.78
C ALA A 432 6.09 -17.28 12.00
N ARG A 433 5.00 -16.60 11.64
CA ARG A 433 5.04 -15.32 10.91
C ARG A 433 4.05 -14.36 11.53
N HIS A 434 4.33 -13.07 11.42
CA HIS A 434 3.37 -12.06 11.86
C HIS A 434 2.11 -12.11 10.98
N ASP A 435 0.94 -11.91 11.57
CA ASP A 435 -0.29 -11.69 10.81
C ASP A 435 -0.28 -10.25 10.27
N PRO A 436 -0.41 -10.06 8.95
CA PRO A 436 -0.30 -8.73 8.35
C PRO A 436 -1.41 -7.79 8.81
N ALA A 437 -2.64 -8.29 8.99
CA ALA A 437 -3.77 -7.48 9.41
C ALA A 437 -3.69 -7.10 10.89
N ALA A 438 -3.34 -8.07 11.76
CA ALA A 438 -3.18 -7.82 13.19
C ALA A 438 -2.03 -6.84 13.46
N LEU A 439 -0.91 -6.96 12.72
CA LEU A 439 0.23 -6.07 12.86
C LEU A 439 -0.08 -4.64 12.40
N ALA A 440 -0.74 -4.50 11.24
CA ALA A 440 -1.18 -3.19 10.77
C ALA A 440 -2.17 -2.53 11.74
N GLN A 441 -3.12 -3.30 12.28
CA GLN A 441 -4.07 -2.82 13.25
C GLN A 441 -3.39 -2.42 14.57
N ALA A 442 -2.43 -3.21 15.05
CA ALA A 442 -1.64 -2.90 16.23
C ALA A 442 -0.90 -1.57 16.09
N LEU A 443 -0.28 -1.31 14.94
CA LEU A 443 0.42 -0.05 14.68
C LEU A 443 -0.52 1.16 14.67
N LEU A 444 -1.72 1.02 14.13
CA LEU A 444 -2.73 2.10 14.13
C LEU A 444 -3.27 2.42 15.53
N TYR A 445 -3.25 1.44 16.45
CA TYR A 445 -3.65 1.63 17.84
C TYR A 445 -2.51 2.07 18.76
N ALA A 446 -1.29 1.59 18.50
CA ALA A 446 -0.11 1.88 19.30
C ALA A 446 0.39 3.32 19.11
N ALA A 447 0.01 3.99 18.02
CA ALA A 447 0.32 5.39 17.79
C ALA A 447 -0.34 6.27 18.88
N PRO A 448 0.44 7.00 19.70
CA PRO A 448 -0.14 8.08 20.48
C PRO A 448 -0.74 9.08 19.50
N ARG A 449 -2.07 9.25 19.53
CA ARG A 449 -2.78 10.17 18.65
C ARG A 449 -2.17 11.56 18.84
N ARG A 450 -1.47 12.07 17.83
CA ARG A 450 -1.28 13.51 17.69
C ARG A 450 -2.67 14.10 17.46
N ASP A 451 -3.13 14.92 18.38
CA ASP A 451 -4.33 15.72 18.18
C ASP A 451 -4.15 16.52 16.88
N GLN A 452 -4.88 16.10 15.83
CA GLN A 452 -5.02 16.81 14.59
C GLN A 452 -5.93 18.02 14.84
N THR A 453 -5.39 19.03 15.52
CA THR A 453 -6.03 20.32 15.72
C THR A 453 -5.00 21.41 15.46
N THR A 454 -4.83 21.74 14.17
CA THR A 454 -4.53 23.09 13.67
C THR A 454 -5.05 23.18 12.25
#